data_AF-A0A6J2PF19-F1
#
_entry.id   AF-A0A6J2PF19-F1
#
_cell.length_a   1.000
_cell.length_b   1.000
_cell.length_c   1.000
_cell.angle_alpha   90.00
_cell.angle_beta   90.00
_cell.angle_gamma   90.00
#
_symmetry.space_group_name_H-M   'P 1'
#
loop_
_entity.id
_entity.type
_entity.pdbx_description
1 polymer ?
#
loop_
_entity_poly.entity_id
_entity_poly.type
_entity_poly.pdbx_seq_one_letter_code
_entity_poly.pdbx_strand_id
1 'polypeptide(L)'
;MVAAAKALVCLSLWLSVCHIRGAFIPVNMNKTIQNLLQYYKIGENERFNGKPVFSREPLYGKMEAKRVFMVGVLETYERLIEQMLRQLPTPSPQTALAGTASGSEGEAGGDVRTELSYILKKIQYLRKYRYQEQEKLLQSLKTLKHIQMDNSVVQSKALWELPWLYEEASMLNDNINRQRR
;
A
#
# COMPACT_ATOMS: atom_id res chain seq x y z
N MET A 1 39.56 0.44 -33.41
CA MET A 1 38.99 -0.64 -32.56
C MET A 1 39.22 -0.41 -31.06
N VAL A 2 40.39 0.05 -30.61
CA VAL A 2 40.68 0.27 -29.17
C VAL A 2 39.78 1.31 -28.49
N ALA A 3 39.43 2.40 -29.19
CA ALA A 3 38.55 3.45 -28.65
C ALA A 3 37.11 2.96 -28.40
N ALA A 4 36.58 2.13 -29.29
CA ALA A 4 35.24 1.54 -29.14
C ALA A 4 35.18 0.54 -27.99
N ALA A 5 36.23 -0.26 -27.82
CA ALA A 5 36.36 -1.19 -26.69
C ALA A 5 36.42 -0.44 -25.34
N LYS A 6 37.18 0.66 -25.26
CA LYS A 6 37.24 1.50 -24.05
C LYS A 6 35.91 2.17 -23.73
N ALA A 7 35.19 2.67 -24.75
CA ALA A 7 33.87 3.27 -24.57
C ALA A 7 32.84 2.26 -24.04
N LEU A 8 32.83 1.03 -24.57
CA LEU A 8 31.95 -0.05 -24.12
C LEU A 8 32.25 -0.49 -22.69
N VAL A 9 33.53 -0.55 -22.30
CA VAL A 9 33.94 -0.87 -20.92
C VAL A 9 33.55 0.24 -19.95
N CYS A 10 33.70 1.51 -20.34
CA CYS A 10 33.24 2.62 -19.50
C CYS A 10 31.71 2.65 -19.36
N LEU A 11 30.96 2.37 -20.43
CA LEU A 11 29.49 2.27 -20.39
C LEU A 11 29.00 1.10 -19.53
N SER A 12 29.63 -0.07 -19.63
CA SER A 12 29.25 -1.23 -18.82
C SER A 12 29.57 -1.05 -17.34
N LEU A 13 30.71 -0.41 -17.03
CA LEU A 13 31.08 -0.05 -15.66
C LEU A 13 30.14 1.02 -15.09
N TRP A 14 29.67 1.96 -15.93
CA TRP A 14 28.71 2.98 -15.49
C TRP A 14 27.33 2.37 -15.22
N LEU A 15 26.88 1.43 -16.07
CA LEU A 15 25.65 0.68 -15.86
C LEU A 15 25.72 -0.25 -14.63
N SER A 16 26.90 -0.80 -14.30
CA SER A 16 27.06 -1.63 -13.10
C SER A 16 27.10 -0.82 -11.80
N VAL A 17 27.61 0.43 -11.84
CA VAL A 17 27.56 1.38 -10.71
C VAL A 17 26.14 1.96 -10.55
N CYS A 18 25.38 2.08 -11.65
CA CYS A 18 23.95 2.33 -11.62
C CYS A 18 23.13 1.07 -11.27
N HIS A 19 23.56 0.30 -10.26
CA HIS A 19 22.69 -0.70 -9.66
C HIS A 19 21.51 0.04 -9.05
N ILE A 20 20.45 0.20 -9.84
CA ILE A 20 19.17 0.78 -9.45
C ILE A 20 18.74 -0.05 -8.24
N ARG A 21 18.94 0.48 -7.03
CA ARG A 21 18.28 -0.02 -5.82
C ARG A 21 16.80 0.37 -5.91
N GLY A 22 16.14 -0.10 -6.97
CA GLY A 22 14.70 -0.13 -7.06
C GLY A 22 14.27 -1.30 -6.20
N ALA A 23 13.39 -1.05 -5.24
CA ALA A 23 12.68 -2.14 -4.58
C ALA A 23 11.96 -2.94 -5.68
N PHE A 24 12.54 -4.08 -6.06
CA PHE A 24 12.06 -4.89 -7.16
C PHE A 24 10.77 -5.57 -6.72
N ILE A 25 9.67 -5.36 -7.45
CA ILE A 25 8.46 -6.16 -7.28
C ILE A 25 8.85 -7.60 -7.63
N PRO A 26 8.74 -8.57 -6.71
CA PRO A 26 9.13 -9.95 -7.01
C PRO A 26 8.41 -10.47 -8.26
N VAL A 27 9.10 -11.28 -9.08
CA VAL A 27 8.55 -11.77 -10.37
C VAL A 27 7.15 -12.36 -10.21
N ASN A 28 6.96 -13.20 -9.18
CA ASN A 28 5.67 -13.83 -8.90
C ASN A 28 4.59 -12.79 -8.56
N MET A 29 4.93 -11.75 -7.79
CA MET A 29 4.01 -10.65 -7.48
C MET A 29 3.59 -9.90 -8.75
N ASN A 30 4.55 -9.60 -9.63
CA ASN A 30 4.24 -8.92 -10.89
C ASN A 30 3.33 -9.78 -11.78
N LYS A 31 3.65 -11.08 -11.94
CA LYS A 31 2.81 -12.01 -12.70
C LYS A 31 1.38 -12.06 -12.18
N THR A 32 1.21 -12.25 -10.86
CA THR A 32 -0.11 -12.27 -10.22
C THR A 32 -0.86 -10.96 -10.41
N ILE A 33 -0.20 -9.80 -10.34
CA ILE A 33 -0.83 -8.50 -10.61
C ILE A 33 -1.33 -8.43 -12.06
N GLN A 34 -0.55 -8.89 -13.04
CA GLN A 34 -0.97 -8.85 -14.45
C GLN A 34 -2.17 -9.75 -14.73
N ASN A 35 -2.19 -10.96 -14.17
CA ASN A 35 -3.32 -11.88 -14.28
C ASN A 35 -4.60 -11.27 -13.69
N LEU A 36 -4.50 -10.67 -12.50
CA LEU A 36 -5.63 -9.96 -11.88
C LEU A 36 -6.05 -8.73 -12.68
N LEU A 37 -5.14 -7.99 -13.29
CA LEU A 37 -5.48 -6.85 -14.17
C LEU A 37 -6.22 -7.29 -15.43
N GLN A 38 -5.97 -8.52 -15.91
CA GLN A 38 -6.70 -9.12 -17.02
C GLN A 38 -8.11 -9.54 -16.60
N TYR A 39 -8.27 -10.08 -15.39
CA TYR A 39 -9.59 -10.43 -14.85
C TYR A 39 -10.44 -9.20 -14.54
N TYR A 40 -9.87 -8.21 -13.83
CA TYR A 40 -10.50 -6.92 -13.51
C TYR A 40 -10.26 -5.87 -14.61
N LYS A 41 -10.46 -6.28 -15.88
CA LYS A 41 -10.19 -5.41 -17.03
C LYS A 41 -11.18 -4.26 -17.09
N ILE A 42 -10.66 -3.06 -17.33
CA ILE A 42 -11.40 -1.82 -17.58
C ILE A 42 -10.85 -1.14 -18.84
N GLY A 43 -11.58 -0.19 -19.42
CA GLY A 43 -11.12 0.56 -20.58
C GLY A 43 -9.92 1.45 -20.27
N GLU A 44 -9.05 1.72 -21.26
CA GLU A 44 -7.89 2.63 -21.06
C GLU A 44 -8.33 4.05 -20.67
N ASN A 45 -9.42 4.54 -21.27
CA ASN A 45 -10.00 5.84 -20.94
C ASN A 45 -10.47 5.93 -19.49
N GLU A 46 -10.99 4.82 -18.94
CA GLU A 46 -11.39 4.75 -17.53
C GLU A 46 -10.17 4.67 -16.61
N ARG A 47 -9.17 3.85 -16.99
CA ARG A 47 -7.94 3.67 -16.22
C ARG A 47 -7.12 4.96 -16.13
N PHE A 48 -7.12 5.77 -17.18
CA PHE A 48 -6.29 6.98 -17.31
C PHE A 48 -7.13 8.27 -17.34
N ASN A 49 -8.27 8.30 -16.63
CA ASN A 49 -9.18 9.44 -16.56
C ASN A 49 -8.69 10.64 -15.71
N GLY A 50 -7.43 10.64 -15.27
CA GLY A 50 -6.86 11.68 -14.41
C GLY A 50 -7.27 11.63 -12.93
N LYS A 51 -8.05 10.63 -12.51
CA LYS A 51 -8.52 10.45 -11.12
C LYS A 51 -7.91 9.19 -10.50
N PRO A 52 -6.63 9.21 -10.07
CA PRO A 52 -6.03 8.05 -9.43
C PRO A 52 -6.72 7.74 -8.08
N VAL A 53 -6.84 6.46 -7.74
CA VAL A 53 -7.42 6.02 -6.45
C VAL A 53 -6.60 6.54 -5.26
N PHE A 54 -5.28 6.59 -5.39
CA PHE A 54 -4.37 7.11 -4.38
C PHE A 54 -3.61 8.32 -4.90
N SER A 55 -3.62 9.42 -4.14
CA SER A 55 -2.77 10.58 -4.43
C SER A 55 -1.29 10.20 -4.27
N ARG A 56 -0.46 10.68 -5.20
CA ARG A 56 1.01 10.54 -5.13
C ARG A 56 1.67 11.70 -4.38
N GLU A 57 0.92 12.77 -4.08
CA GLU A 57 1.43 13.98 -3.44
C GLU A 57 2.21 13.69 -2.13
N PRO A 58 1.73 12.83 -1.21
CA PRO A 58 2.46 12.57 0.04
C PRO A 58 3.80 11.84 -0.17
N LEU A 59 4.02 11.25 -1.35
CA LEU A 59 5.26 10.52 -1.69
C LEU A 59 6.42 11.44 -2.07
N TYR A 60 6.20 12.75 -2.21
CA TYR A 60 7.25 13.73 -2.49
C TYR A 60 7.83 14.37 -1.21
N GLY A 61 7.22 14.13 -0.03
CA GLY A 61 7.61 14.74 1.24
C GLY A 61 8.81 14.08 1.96
N LYS A 62 8.90 14.27 3.28
CA LYS A 62 9.90 13.61 4.14
C LYS A 62 9.62 12.11 4.30
N MET A 63 10.67 11.31 4.52
CA MET A 63 10.58 9.84 4.59
C MET A 63 9.59 9.35 5.64
N GLU A 64 9.50 10.03 6.79
CA GLU A 64 8.59 9.68 7.89
C GLU A 64 7.13 9.81 7.44
N ALA A 65 6.80 10.94 6.80
CA ALA A 65 5.47 11.19 6.25
C ALA A 65 5.10 10.17 5.16
N LYS A 66 6.06 9.84 4.27
CA LYS A 66 5.85 8.79 3.25
C LYS A 66 5.52 7.45 3.88
N ARG A 67 6.26 7.06 4.92
CA ARG A 67 6.04 5.77 5.59
C ARG A 67 4.68 5.71 6.27
N VAL A 68 4.27 6.77 6.97
CA VAL A 68 2.92 6.84 7.58
C VAL A 68 1.83 6.79 6.52
N PHE A 69 1.98 7.52 5.42
CA PHE A 69 1.04 7.46 4.30
C PHE A 69 0.95 6.04 3.70
N MET A 70 2.08 5.37 3.53
CA MET A 70 2.13 4.00 3.01
C MET A 70 1.40 3.00 3.90
N VAL A 71 1.36 3.19 5.22
CA VAL A 71 0.52 2.36 6.09
C VAL A 71 -0.95 2.45 5.71
N GLY A 72 -1.46 3.68 5.57
CA GLY A 72 -2.85 3.90 5.16
C GLY A 72 -3.17 3.32 3.79
N VAL A 73 -2.23 3.41 2.84
CA VAL A 73 -2.35 2.77 1.52
C VAL A 73 -2.44 1.25 1.64
N LEU A 74 -1.54 0.61 2.41
CA LEU A 74 -1.54 -0.85 2.61
C LEU A 74 -2.80 -1.34 3.34
N GLU A 75 -3.25 -0.63 4.36
CA GLU A 75 -4.51 -0.93 5.06
C GLU A 75 -5.73 -0.80 4.13
N THR A 76 -5.73 0.20 3.26
CA THR A 76 -6.81 0.37 2.27
C THR A 76 -6.80 -0.76 1.24
N TYR A 77 -5.62 -1.16 0.74
CA TYR A 77 -5.52 -2.30 -0.18
C TYR A 77 -5.96 -3.62 0.47
N GLU A 78 -5.64 -3.84 1.75
CA GLU A 78 -6.11 -5.02 2.48
C GLU A 78 -7.64 -5.10 2.48
N ARG A 79 -8.31 -4.02 2.88
CA ARG A 79 -9.79 -3.95 2.87
C ARG A 79 -10.37 -4.11 1.46
N LEU A 80 -9.73 -3.50 0.46
CA LEU A 80 -10.15 -3.59 -0.93
C LEU A 80 -10.07 -5.03 -1.44
N ILE A 81 -8.96 -5.72 -1.19
CA ILE A 81 -8.76 -7.10 -1.65
C ILE A 81 -9.67 -8.08 -0.90
N GLU A 82 -9.88 -7.88 0.40
CA GLU A 82 -10.87 -8.63 1.16
C GLU A 82 -12.27 -8.49 0.57
N GLN A 83 -12.66 -7.28 0.14
CA GLN A 83 -13.92 -7.05 -0.52
C GLN A 83 -13.99 -7.73 -1.89
N MET A 84 -12.92 -7.66 -2.70
CA MET A 84 -12.83 -8.37 -3.97
C MET A 84 -12.99 -9.89 -3.79
N LEU A 85 -12.38 -10.46 -2.74
CA LEU A 85 -12.53 -11.88 -2.39
C LEU A 85 -13.96 -12.26 -2.00
N ARG A 86 -14.68 -11.38 -1.29
CA ARG A 86 -16.09 -11.59 -0.91
C ARG A 86 -17.04 -11.52 -2.09
N GLN A 87 -16.68 -10.76 -3.12
CA GLN A 87 -17.47 -10.58 -4.34
C GLN A 87 -17.28 -11.73 -5.34
N LEU A 88 -16.24 -12.55 -5.19
CA LEU A 88 -16.06 -13.73 -6.04
C LEU A 88 -17.20 -14.74 -5.81
N PRO A 89 -17.66 -15.43 -6.88
CA PRO A 89 -18.62 -16.52 -6.74
C PRO A 89 -18.15 -17.52 -5.69
N THR A 90 -19.06 -17.89 -4.79
CA THR A 90 -18.79 -19.02 -3.87
C THR A 90 -19.06 -20.30 -4.65
N PRO A 91 -18.14 -21.29 -4.66
CA PRO A 91 -18.42 -22.58 -5.28
C PRO A 91 -19.68 -23.17 -4.64
N SER A 92 -20.76 -23.34 -5.42
CA SER A 92 -21.95 -24.05 -4.96
C SER A 92 -21.56 -25.50 -4.64
N PRO A 93 -22.09 -26.12 -3.57
CA PRO A 93 -21.91 -27.55 -3.38
C PRO A 93 -22.49 -28.28 -4.59
N GLN A 94 -21.64 -29.02 -5.30
CA GLN A 94 -22.08 -29.94 -6.34
C GLN A 94 -22.89 -31.04 -5.65
N THR A 95 -24.22 -30.97 -5.76
CA THR A 95 -25.08 -32.12 -5.52
C THR A 95 -24.68 -33.19 -6.51
N ALA A 96 -24.08 -34.27 -6.02
CA ALA A 96 -23.72 -35.43 -6.82
C ALA A 96 -24.99 -36.07 -7.38
N LEU A 97 -25.35 -35.71 -8.61
CA LEU A 97 -26.29 -36.45 -9.44
C LEU A 97 -25.64 -36.62 -10.81
N ALA A 98 -25.38 -37.89 -11.12
CA ALA A 98 -24.77 -38.35 -12.35
C ALA A 98 -25.49 -37.79 -13.58
N GLY A 99 -24.71 -37.27 -14.54
CA GLY A 99 -25.24 -36.81 -15.81
C GLY A 99 -24.18 -36.12 -16.65
N THR A 100 -23.61 -36.86 -17.59
CA THR A 100 -22.64 -36.42 -18.60
C THR A 100 -23.14 -35.21 -19.41
N ALA A 101 -22.50 -34.04 -19.32
CA ALA A 101 -22.43 -33.05 -20.40
C ALA A 101 -21.41 -31.95 -20.10
N SER A 102 -20.67 -31.58 -21.15
CA SER A 102 -19.61 -30.57 -21.24
C SER A 102 -19.97 -29.20 -20.65
N GLY A 103 -19.04 -28.59 -19.91
CA GLY A 103 -19.17 -27.21 -19.43
C GLY A 103 -17.97 -26.76 -18.60
N SER A 104 -16.86 -26.41 -19.25
CA SER A 104 -15.64 -25.88 -18.64
C SER A 104 -15.77 -24.39 -18.24
N GLU A 105 -16.57 -24.09 -17.22
CA GLU A 105 -16.66 -22.73 -16.63
C GLU A 105 -16.20 -22.69 -15.15
N GLY A 106 -15.60 -23.76 -14.64
CA GLY A 106 -15.15 -23.87 -13.24
C GLY A 106 -13.73 -23.35 -12.93
N GLU A 107 -12.88 -23.09 -13.93
CA GLU A 107 -11.44 -22.83 -13.69
C GLU A 107 -11.11 -21.36 -13.40
N ALA A 108 -11.80 -20.40 -14.03
CA ALA A 108 -11.42 -18.99 -13.94
C ALA A 108 -11.58 -18.39 -12.53
N GLY A 109 -12.59 -18.81 -11.77
CA GLY A 109 -12.85 -18.29 -10.41
C GLY A 109 -11.90 -18.82 -9.33
N GLY A 110 -11.37 -20.04 -9.51
CA GLY A 110 -10.45 -20.67 -8.56
C GLY A 110 -9.05 -20.04 -8.58
N ASP A 111 -8.58 -19.69 -9.78
CA ASP A 111 -7.28 -19.04 -9.97
C ASP A 111 -7.27 -17.63 -9.36
N VAL A 112 -8.29 -16.81 -9.67
CA VAL A 112 -8.41 -15.42 -9.18
C VAL A 112 -8.48 -15.35 -7.65
N ARG A 113 -9.20 -16.27 -7.00
CA ARG A 113 -9.26 -16.32 -5.53
C ARG A 113 -7.88 -16.58 -4.93
N THR A 114 -7.11 -17.49 -5.54
CA THR A 114 -5.76 -17.84 -5.10
C THR A 114 -4.81 -16.66 -5.27
N GLU A 115 -4.90 -15.97 -6.40
CA GLU A 115 -4.10 -14.79 -6.73
C GLU A 115 -4.35 -13.60 -5.80
N LEU A 116 -5.63 -13.27 -5.55
CA LEU A 116 -6.00 -12.24 -4.57
C LEU A 116 -5.51 -12.60 -3.16
N SER A 117 -5.69 -13.85 -2.75
CA SER A 117 -5.22 -14.33 -1.44
C SER A 117 -3.69 -14.24 -1.31
N TYR A 118 -2.95 -14.51 -2.40
CA TYR A 118 -1.50 -14.34 -2.43
C TYR A 118 -1.08 -12.89 -2.19
N ILE A 119 -1.67 -11.93 -2.94
CA ILE A 119 -1.37 -10.51 -2.79
C ILE A 119 -1.73 -10.02 -1.38
N LEU A 120 -2.92 -10.39 -0.89
CA LEU A 120 -3.38 -10.06 0.46
C LEU A 120 -2.35 -10.46 1.52
N LYS A 121 -1.87 -11.71 1.45
CA LYS A 121 -0.84 -12.23 2.36
C LYS A 121 0.46 -11.43 2.29
N LYS A 122 0.88 -11.00 1.09
CA LYS A 122 2.09 -10.19 0.91
C LYS A 122 1.94 -8.78 1.50
N ILE A 123 0.77 -8.17 1.36
CA ILE A 123 0.46 -6.85 1.93
C ILE A 123 0.43 -6.92 3.46
N GLN A 124 -0.27 -7.91 4.02
CA GLN A 124 -0.32 -8.16 5.46
C GLN A 124 1.08 -8.40 6.04
N TYR A 125 1.90 -9.20 5.37
CA TYR A 125 3.30 -9.40 5.75
C TYR A 125 4.07 -8.07 5.76
N LEU A 126 3.95 -7.27 4.70
CA LEU A 126 4.66 -6.00 4.61
C LEU A 126 4.26 -5.05 5.75
N ARG A 127 2.96 -4.92 6.03
CA ARG A 127 2.44 -4.08 7.12
C ARG A 127 2.95 -4.55 8.48
N LYS A 128 2.82 -5.85 8.77
CA LYS A 128 3.21 -6.44 10.05
C LYS A 128 4.69 -6.31 10.36
N TYR A 129 5.56 -6.54 9.37
CA TYR A 129 7.00 -6.67 9.62
C TYR A 129 7.83 -5.44 9.21
N ARG A 130 7.31 -4.52 8.39
CA ARG A 130 8.06 -3.34 7.92
C ARG A 130 7.47 -2.00 8.34
N TYR A 131 6.25 -2.00 8.87
CA TYR A 131 5.50 -0.77 9.15
C TYR A 131 4.85 -0.73 10.54
N GLN A 132 5.24 -1.61 11.46
CA GLN A 132 4.61 -1.72 12.78
C GLN A 132 4.64 -0.41 13.58
N GLU A 133 5.74 0.36 13.51
CA GLU A 133 5.84 1.64 14.21
C GLU A 133 4.92 2.70 13.62
N GLN A 134 4.85 2.75 12.29
CA GLN A 134 4.00 3.71 11.59
C GLN A 134 2.52 3.33 11.72
N GLU A 135 2.19 2.05 11.89
CA GLU A 135 0.86 1.57 12.24
C GLU A 135 0.42 2.12 13.60
N LYS A 136 1.28 2.04 14.63
CA LYS A 136 0.99 2.61 15.95
C LYS A 136 0.71 4.11 15.85
N LEU A 137 1.55 4.84 15.12
CA LEU A 137 1.36 6.28 14.92
C LEU A 137 0.06 6.59 14.17
N LEU A 138 -0.23 5.89 13.07
CA LEU A 138 -1.48 6.06 12.32
C LEU A 138 -2.70 5.78 13.20
N GLN A 139 -2.64 4.75 14.05
CA GLN A 139 -3.72 4.43 14.97
C GLN A 139 -3.91 5.53 16.02
N SER A 140 -2.84 6.07 16.59
CA SER A 140 -2.92 7.23 17.49
C SER A 140 -3.59 8.42 16.81
N LEU A 141 -3.22 8.73 15.56
CA LEU A 141 -3.84 9.80 14.77
C LEU A 141 -5.33 9.56 14.49
N LYS A 142 -5.72 8.31 14.23
CA LYS A 142 -7.14 7.95 14.08
C LYS A 142 -7.90 8.14 15.40
N THR A 143 -7.32 7.77 16.54
CA THR A 143 -7.95 7.95 17.85
C THR A 143 -8.27 9.42 18.12
N LEU A 144 -7.38 10.35 17.72
CA LEU A 144 -7.63 11.79 17.85
C LEU A 144 -8.93 12.24 17.14
N LYS A 145 -9.29 11.61 16.01
CA LYS A 145 -10.53 11.92 15.29
C LYS A 145 -11.80 11.47 16.01
N HIS A 146 -11.69 10.55 16.96
CA HIS A 146 -12.84 9.97 17.68
C HIS A 146 -12.98 10.54 19.10
N ILE A 147 -12.24 11.59 19.44
CA ILE A 147 -12.41 12.31 20.70
C ILE A 147 -13.82 12.93 20.73
N GLN A 148 -14.53 12.72 21.84
CA GLN A 148 -15.88 13.27 22.07
C GLN A 148 -15.79 14.76 22.41
N MET A 149 -15.74 15.61 21.38
CA MET A 149 -15.52 17.05 21.54
C MET A 149 -16.66 17.78 22.28
N ASP A 150 -17.85 17.19 22.31
CA ASP A 150 -19.06 17.68 22.98
C ASP A 150 -19.15 17.27 24.46
N ASN A 151 -18.26 16.39 24.93
CA ASN A 151 -18.25 15.92 26.30
C ASN A 151 -17.49 16.89 27.23
N SER A 152 -18.18 17.47 28.21
CA SER A 152 -17.61 18.46 29.15
C SER A 152 -16.44 17.91 29.99
N VAL A 153 -16.44 16.63 30.33
CA VAL A 153 -15.34 15.98 31.04
C VAL A 153 -14.11 15.90 30.15
N VAL A 154 -14.29 15.57 28.87
CA VAL A 154 -13.20 15.53 27.89
C VAL A 154 -12.62 16.93 27.67
N GLN A 155 -13.48 17.95 27.51
CA GLN A 155 -13.06 19.34 27.39
C GLN A 155 -12.22 19.79 28.58
N SER A 156 -12.67 19.51 29.81
CA SER A 156 -11.92 19.86 31.02
C SER A 156 -10.56 19.15 31.10
N LYS A 157 -10.48 17.88 30.73
CA LYS A 157 -9.20 17.14 30.67
C LYS A 157 -8.26 17.72 29.61
N ALA A 158 -8.77 18.01 28.42
CA ALA A 158 -7.98 18.61 27.35
C ALA A 158 -7.41 19.97 27.76
N LEU A 159 -8.20 20.81 28.45
CA LEU A 159 -7.71 22.10 28.98
C LEU A 159 -6.62 21.93 30.03
N TRP A 160 -6.68 20.88 30.85
CA TRP A 160 -5.65 20.57 31.84
C TRP A 160 -4.32 20.16 31.19
N GLU A 161 -4.37 19.39 30.10
CA GLU A 161 -3.18 18.91 29.38
C GLU A 161 -2.57 19.98 28.44
N LEU A 162 -3.33 21.03 28.12
CA LEU A 162 -2.98 22.03 27.11
C LEU A 162 -1.65 22.76 27.35
N PRO A 163 -1.30 23.23 28.57
CA PRO A 163 -0.03 23.94 28.78
C PRO A 163 1.18 23.10 28.37
N TRP A 164 1.20 21.82 28.77
CA TRP A 164 2.27 20.89 28.44
C TRP A 164 2.33 20.58 26.93
N LEU A 165 1.18 20.30 26.31
CA LEU A 165 1.12 20.03 24.87
C LEU A 165 1.54 21.23 24.01
N TYR A 166 1.17 22.44 24.43
CA TYR A 166 1.54 23.67 23.74
C TYR A 166 3.04 23.95 23.82
N GLU A 167 3.66 23.72 24.99
CA GLU A 167 5.10 23.82 25.19
C GLU A 167 5.85 22.83 24.29
N GLU A 168 5.48 21.55 24.33
CA GLU A 168 6.09 20.50 23.51
C GLU A 168 6.01 20.83 22.00
N ALA A 169 4.84 21.26 21.52
CA ALA A 169 4.63 21.66 20.13
C ALA A 169 5.53 22.85 19.72
N SER A 170 5.72 23.82 20.62
CA SER A 170 6.58 24.98 20.39
C SER A 170 8.05 24.58 20.28
N MET A 171 8.52 23.71 21.19
CA MET A 171 9.90 23.22 21.20
C MET A 171 10.27 22.40 19.95
N LEU A 172 9.33 21.59 19.44
CA LEU A 172 9.54 20.82 18.21
C LEU A 172 9.85 21.72 17.00
N ASN A 173 9.20 22.89 16.92
CA ASN A 173 9.44 23.84 15.83
C ASN A 173 10.82 24.53 15.98
N ASP A 174 11.22 24.89 17.20
CA ASP A 174 12.50 25.55 17.46
C ASP A 174 13.71 24.63 17.18
N ASN A 175 13.59 23.34 17.50
CA ASN A 175 14.63 22.36 17.17
C ASN A 175 14.85 22.21 15.67
N ILE A 176 13.78 22.29 14.86
CA ILE A 176 13.87 22.31 13.40
C ILE A 176 14.60 23.58 12.91
N ASN A 177 14.34 24.72 13.54
CA ASN A 177 14.98 25.99 13.18
C ASN A 177 16.46 26.05 13.56
N ARG A 178 16.86 25.43 14.68
CA ARG A 178 18.27 25.32 15.10
C ARG A 178 19.07 24.36 14.23
N GLN A 179 18.49 23.24 13.77
CA GLN A 179 19.17 22.32 12.84
C GLN A 179 19.40 22.90 11.43
N ARG A 180 18.72 24.00 11.09
CA ARG A 180 18.85 24.66 9.78
C ARG A 180 19.82 25.85 9.77
N ARG A 181 20.26 26.33 10.93
CA ARG A 181 21.25 27.41 11.08
C ARG A 181 22.63 26.80 11.31
#